data_AF-A0A0C3DD15-F1
#
_entry.id   AF-A0A0C3DD15-F1
#
_cell.length_a   1.000
_cell.length_b   1.000
_cell.length_c   1.000
_cell.angle_alpha   90.00
_cell.angle_beta   90.00
_cell.angle_gamma   90.00
#
_symmetry.space_group_name_H-M   'P 1'
#
loop_
_entity.id
_entity.type
_entity.pdbx_description
1 polymer ?
#
loop_
_entity_poly.entity_id
_entity_poly.type
_entity_poly.pdbx_seq_one_letter_code
_entity_poly.pdbx_strand_id
1 'polypeptide(L)'
;MIARLLMRNHPPSQQIGTLSPAFLIGICLMITGSLVRLHCFRVLGQFFTFELSIREKHKLVTSGPYSIVRHPAYTGGVCMQLGHVLVLFDRNSWLVAASGLFPLDEVFLTQILWCLRVLATSLPLAIITTRMNNEDAMLEKAFGQEWRAWAKKVPYKLIPGVY
;
A
#
# COMPACT_ATOMS: atom_id res chain seq x y z
N MET A 1 -30.63 -4.35 -12.83
CA MET A 1 -30.06 -5.66 -12.43
C MET A 1 -28.88 -5.49 -11.47
N ILE A 2 -27.87 -4.66 -11.79
CA ILE A 2 -26.67 -4.44 -10.94
C ILE A 2 -26.99 -3.78 -9.57
N ALA A 3 -27.90 -2.81 -9.52
CA ALA A 3 -28.25 -2.10 -8.28
C ALA A 3 -28.83 -3.03 -7.18
N ARG A 4 -29.49 -4.12 -7.57
CA ARG A 4 -30.03 -5.12 -6.62
C ARG A 4 -28.94 -6.03 -6.02
N LEU A 5 -27.78 -6.13 -6.66
CA LEU A 5 -26.61 -6.85 -6.13
C LEU A 5 -25.79 -5.98 -5.17
N LEU A 6 -25.82 -4.66 -5.35
CA LEU A 6 -25.02 -3.72 -4.57
C LEU A 6 -25.71 -3.23 -3.28
N MET A 7 -27.04 -3.31 -3.19
CA MET A 7 -27.78 -2.83 -2.02
C MET A 7 -28.63 -3.94 -1.40
N ARG A 8 -28.46 -4.16 -0.09
CA ARG A 8 -29.34 -5.05 0.68
C ARG A 8 -30.73 -4.43 0.81
N ASN A 9 -31.78 -5.20 0.52
CA ASN A 9 -33.18 -4.72 0.56
C ASN A 9 -33.75 -4.57 1.98
N HIS A 10 -33.02 -5.02 3.02
CA HIS A 10 -33.40 -4.86 4.42
C HIS A 10 -32.45 -3.85 5.11
N PRO A 11 -32.99 -2.89 5.89
CA PRO A 11 -32.14 -1.95 6.62
C PRO A 11 -31.28 -2.75 7.61
N PRO A 12 -29.95 -2.60 7.58
CA PRO A 12 -29.13 -3.26 8.59
C PRO A 12 -29.48 -2.69 9.96
N SER A 13 -29.66 -3.56 10.94
CA SER A 13 -29.75 -3.19 12.37
C SER A 13 -28.43 -2.58 12.89
N GLN A 14 -27.36 -2.69 12.11
CA GLN A 14 -26.07 -2.04 12.31
C GLN A 14 -26.11 -0.58 11.81
N GLN A 15 -25.64 0.34 12.65
CA GLN A 15 -25.45 1.74 12.29
C GLN A 15 -24.42 1.85 11.14
N ILE A 16 -24.90 1.97 9.91
CA ILE A 16 -24.06 2.22 8.75
C ILE A 16 -23.37 3.58 8.96
N GLY A 17 -22.03 3.59 8.89
CA GLY A 17 -21.28 4.84 8.89
C GLY A 17 -20.94 5.43 10.27
N THR A 18 -21.06 4.67 11.37
CA THR A 18 -20.35 5.06 12.61
C THR A 18 -18.86 5.06 12.35
N LEU A 19 -18.23 6.23 12.48
CA LEU A 19 -16.79 6.41 12.35
C LEU A 19 -16.09 5.65 13.47
N SER A 20 -15.72 4.40 13.21
CA SER A 20 -14.92 3.65 14.16
C SER A 20 -13.52 4.29 14.23
N PRO A 21 -12.85 4.22 15.39
CA PRO A 21 -11.46 4.64 15.49
C PRO A 21 -10.55 3.93 14.46
N ALA A 22 -10.81 2.64 14.18
CA ALA A 22 -10.05 1.88 13.20
C ALA A 22 -10.23 2.42 11.77
N PHE A 23 -11.45 2.80 11.40
CA PHE A 23 -11.75 3.43 10.11
C PHE A 23 -11.02 4.77 9.98
N LEU A 24 -11.07 5.63 11.00
CA LEU A 24 -10.37 6.91 11.02
C LEU A 24 -8.85 6.75 10.90
N ILE A 25 -8.27 5.82 11.68
CA ILE A 25 -6.84 5.48 11.59
C ILE A 25 -6.51 4.97 10.18
N GLY A 26 -7.36 4.11 9.61
CA GLY A 26 -7.18 3.59 8.26
C GLY A 26 -7.15 4.70 7.21
N ILE A 27 -8.08 5.65 7.27
CA ILE A 27 -8.10 6.82 6.38
C ILE A 27 -6.86 7.69 6.58
N CYS A 28 -6.45 7.96 7.83
CA CYS A 28 -5.23 8.72 8.12
C CYS A 28 -3.98 8.05 7.54
N LEU A 29 -3.85 6.72 7.64
CA LEU A 29 -2.75 5.96 7.06
C LEU A 29 -2.77 6.02 5.52
N MET A 30 -3.93 5.88 4.90
CA MET A 30 -4.08 6.00 3.44
C MET A 30 -3.65 7.38 2.94
N ILE A 31 -4.10 8.45 3.60
CA ILE A 31 -3.72 9.83 3.25
C ILE A 31 -2.21 10.01 3.44
N THR A 32 -1.68 9.63 4.61
CA THR A 32 -0.26 9.82 4.92
C THR A 32 0.64 9.03 3.97
N GLY A 33 0.31 7.77 3.69
CA GLY A 33 1.04 6.95 2.73
C GLY A 33 0.99 7.51 1.30
N SER A 34 -0.16 8.07 0.89
CA SER A 34 -0.30 8.74 -0.41
C SER A 34 0.56 10.00 -0.50
N LEU A 35 0.60 10.82 0.55
CA LEU A 35 1.44 12.02 0.62
C LEU A 35 2.93 11.68 0.57
N VAL A 36 3.36 10.63 1.27
CA VAL A 36 4.75 10.14 1.22
C VAL A 36 5.11 9.73 -0.22
N ARG A 37 4.25 8.95 -0.89
CA ARG A 37 4.48 8.54 -2.28
C ARG A 37 4.54 9.74 -3.22
N LEU A 38 3.61 10.69 -3.07
CA LEU A 38 3.59 11.90 -3.87
C LEU A 38 4.86 12.72 -3.66
N HIS A 39 5.36 12.81 -2.43
CA HIS A 39 6.62 13.47 -2.13
C HIS A 39 7.81 12.75 -2.78
N CYS A 40 7.85 11.41 -2.73
CA CYS A 40 8.88 10.62 -3.41
C CYS A 40 8.88 10.88 -4.93
N PHE A 41 7.70 10.89 -5.56
CA PHE A 41 7.58 11.17 -7.00
C PHE A 41 8.01 12.58 -7.36
N ARG A 42 7.69 13.57 -6.51
CA ARG A 42 8.18 14.95 -6.70
C ARG A 42 9.69 15.06 -6.56
N VAL A 43 10.31 14.33 -5.62
CA VAL A 43 11.76 14.31 -5.41
C VAL A 43 12.50 13.60 -6.55
N LEU A 44 11.92 12.54 -7.12
CA LEU A 44 12.47 11.90 -8.33
C LEU A 44 12.28 12.79 -9.57
N GLY A 45 11.19 13.54 -9.64
CA GLY A 45 10.92 14.49 -10.71
C GLY A 45 11.06 13.85 -12.10
N GLN A 46 11.89 14.46 -12.95
CA GLN A 46 12.17 13.99 -14.32
C GLN A 46 12.84 12.60 -14.43
N PHE A 47 13.36 12.08 -13.31
CA PHE A 47 13.97 10.76 -13.23
C PHE A 47 12.97 9.65 -12.85
N PHE A 48 11.71 9.98 -12.52
CA PHE A 48 10.70 8.97 -12.23
C PHE A 48 10.27 8.21 -13.49
N THR A 49 10.39 6.88 -13.46
CA THR A 49 9.83 5.98 -14.47
C THR A 49 8.98 4.90 -13.77
N PHE A 50 7.75 4.68 -14.23
CA PHE A 50 6.89 3.59 -13.74
C PHE A 50 7.45 2.21 -14.11
N GLU A 51 8.16 2.15 -15.23
CA GLU A 51 8.97 0.99 -15.60
C GLU A 51 10.39 1.14 -15.05
N LEU A 52 11.01 0.01 -14.73
CA LEU A 52 12.40 -0.13 -14.30
C LEU A 52 13.34 0.18 -15.49
N SER A 53 13.34 1.42 -15.97
CA SER A 53 14.15 1.86 -17.11
C SER A 53 15.04 3.03 -16.71
N ILE A 54 16.34 2.79 -16.70
CA ILE A 54 17.34 3.80 -16.42
C ILE A 54 17.51 4.63 -17.69
N ARG A 55 17.06 5.89 -17.65
CA ARG A 55 17.20 6.83 -18.76
C ARG A 55 18.66 7.21 -18.98
N GLU A 56 19.02 7.54 -20.21
CA GLU A 56 20.31 8.16 -20.51
C GLU A 56 20.45 9.45 -19.67
N LYS A 57 21.53 9.55 -18.88
CA LYS A 57 21.82 10.62 -17.87
C LYS A 57 21.03 10.57 -16.56
N HIS A 58 20.41 9.44 -16.20
CA HIS A 58 19.82 9.28 -14.87
C HIS A 58 20.89 9.45 -13.79
N LYS A 59 20.61 10.25 -12.76
CA LYS A 59 21.50 10.42 -11.58
C LYS A 59 20.88 9.75 -10.37
N LEU A 60 21.71 9.19 -9.48
CA LEU A 60 21.21 8.59 -8.25
C LEU A 60 20.63 9.68 -7.34
N VAL A 61 19.32 9.59 -7.07
CA VAL A 61 18.64 10.53 -6.17
C VAL A 61 18.82 10.08 -4.73
N THR A 62 19.50 10.89 -3.93
CA THR A 62 19.85 10.58 -2.52
C THR A 62 19.30 11.60 -1.52
N SER A 63 18.55 12.60 -2.00
CA SER A 63 17.96 13.68 -1.21
C SER A 63 16.52 13.39 -0.77
N GLY A 64 16.04 14.14 0.23
CA GLY A 64 14.66 14.03 0.71
C GLY A 64 14.40 12.68 1.38
N PRO A 65 13.27 12.00 1.11
CA PRO A 65 12.98 10.70 1.73
C PRO A 65 14.03 9.62 1.48
N TYR A 66 14.76 9.73 0.36
CA TYR A 66 15.84 8.81 -0.03
C TYR A 66 17.12 8.96 0.80
N SER A 67 17.23 10.01 1.63
CA SER A 67 18.32 10.12 2.60
C SER A 67 18.05 9.35 3.90
N ILE A 68 16.82 8.87 4.10
CA ILE A 68 16.38 8.21 5.34
C ILE A 68 16.26 6.69 5.14
N VAL A 69 15.61 6.28 4.05
CA VAL A 69 15.45 4.87 3.66
C VAL A 69 15.64 4.73 2.15
N ARG A 70 16.03 3.55 1.67
CA ARG A 70 16.28 3.33 0.24
C ARG A 70 15.01 3.33 -0.60
N HIS A 71 13.90 2.85 -0.03
CA HIS A 71 12.64 2.58 -0.72
C HIS A 71 11.44 3.34 -0.11
N PRO A 72 11.51 4.68 0.05
CA PRO A 72 10.50 5.45 0.78
C PRO A 72 9.11 5.43 0.12
N ALA A 73 9.06 5.29 -1.21
CA ALA A 73 7.81 5.13 -1.94
C ALA A 73 7.08 3.82 -1.57
N TYR A 74 7.85 2.75 -1.30
CA TYR A 74 7.30 1.49 -0.82
C TYR A 74 6.86 1.58 0.64
N THR A 75 7.54 2.36 1.49
CA THR A 75 7.05 2.67 2.84
C THR A 75 5.68 3.33 2.81
N GLY A 76 5.49 4.31 1.92
CA GLY A 76 4.18 4.91 1.67
C GLY A 76 3.15 3.90 1.14
N GLY A 77 3.57 2.99 0.26
CA GLY A 77 2.72 1.90 -0.24
C GLY A 77 2.25 0.93 0.87
N VAL A 78 3.16 0.51 1.76
CA VAL A 78 2.82 -0.32 2.92
C VAL A 78 1.86 0.40 3.86
N CYS A 79 2.11 1.68 4.13
CA CYS A 79 1.22 2.51 4.96
C CYS A 79 -0.20 2.59 4.38
N MET A 80 -0.33 2.84 3.07
CA MET A 80 -1.63 2.79 2.39
C MET A 80 -2.29 1.42 2.50
N GLN A 81 -1.51 0.35 2.37
CA GLN A 81 -2.05 -1.00 2.37
C GLN A 81 -2.55 -1.43 3.76
N LEU A 82 -1.86 -1.01 4.82
CA LEU A 82 -2.37 -1.15 6.19
C LEU A 82 -3.67 -0.36 6.40
N GLY A 83 -3.75 0.86 5.87
CA GLY A 83 -4.98 1.65 5.91
C GLY A 83 -6.15 0.99 5.18
N HIS A 84 -5.91 0.40 4.01
CA HIS A 84 -6.90 -0.41 3.30
C HIS A 84 -7.38 -1.60 4.14
N VAL A 85 -6.49 -2.32 4.82
CA VAL A 85 -6.87 -3.41 5.71
C VAL A 85 -7.78 -2.90 6.83
N LEU A 86 -7.45 -1.79 7.50
CA LEU A 86 -8.28 -1.27 8.58
C LEU A 86 -9.67 -0.84 8.09
N VAL A 87 -9.77 -0.20 6.92
CA VAL A 87 -11.05 0.26 6.36
C VAL A 87 -11.89 -0.91 5.84
N LEU A 88 -11.28 -1.89 5.17
CA LEU A 88 -11.99 -3.02 4.55
C LEU A 88 -12.41 -4.11 5.55
N PHE A 89 -11.71 -4.22 6.69
CA PHE A 89 -12.06 -5.15 7.76
C PHE A 89 -13.00 -4.55 8.79
N ASP A 90 -13.33 -3.25 8.67
CA ASP A 90 -14.35 -2.64 9.50
C ASP A 90 -15.72 -3.29 9.24
N ARG A 91 -16.34 -3.80 10.31
CA ARG A 91 -17.65 -4.49 10.23
C ARG A 91 -18.78 -3.55 9.82
N ASN A 92 -18.62 -2.25 10.06
CA ASN A 92 -19.55 -1.19 9.68
C ASN A 92 -19.21 -0.59 8.31
N SER A 93 -18.17 -1.09 7.62
CA SER A 93 -17.89 -0.69 6.25
C SER A 93 -19.10 -0.99 5.36
N TRP A 94 -19.37 -0.12 4.39
CA TRP A 94 -20.47 -0.31 3.44
C TRP A 94 -20.42 -1.69 2.76
N LEU A 95 -19.21 -2.19 2.48
CA LEU A 95 -18.99 -3.48 1.84
C LEU A 95 -19.47 -4.67 2.68
N VAL A 96 -19.41 -4.58 4.02
CA VAL A 96 -19.86 -5.66 4.92
C VAL A 96 -21.28 -5.41 5.42
N ALA A 97 -21.64 -4.17 5.73
CA ALA A 97 -22.91 -3.82 6.35
C ALA A 97 -24.07 -3.65 5.35
N ALA A 98 -23.80 -3.17 4.13
CA ALA A 98 -24.83 -2.75 3.18
C ALA A 98 -24.77 -3.46 1.83
N SER A 99 -23.63 -4.04 1.46
CA SER A 99 -23.51 -4.73 0.17
C SER A 99 -24.27 -6.06 0.18
N GLY A 100 -24.94 -6.39 -0.93
CA GLY A 100 -25.55 -7.70 -1.15
C GLY A 100 -24.52 -8.81 -1.40
N LEU A 101 -23.22 -8.48 -1.45
CA LEU A 101 -22.13 -9.42 -1.68
C LEU A 101 -21.76 -10.20 -0.42
N PHE A 102 -22.08 -9.72 0.79
CA PHE A 102 -21.80 -10.40 2.06
C PHE A 102 -23.11 -10.84 2.74
N PRO A 103 -23.73 -11.95 2.30
CA PRO A 103 -24.89 -12.51 3.00
C PRO A 103 -24.46 -13.09 4.34
N LEU A 104 -24.68 -12.32 5.42
CA LEU A 104 -24.33 -12.70 6.80
C LEU A 104 -25.02 -13.99 7.29
N ASP A 105 -26.13 -14.35 6.65
CA ASP A 105 -26.92 -15.56 6.87
C ASP A 105 -26.28 -16.81 6.24
N GLU A 106 -25.47 -16.64 5.19
CA GLU A 106 -24.71 -17.72 4.57
C GLU A 106 -23.28 -17.76 5.10
N VAL A 107 -23.09 -18.51 6.19
CA VAL A 107 -21.79 -18.62 6.88
C VAL A 107 -20.66 -19.07 5.94
N PHE A 108 -20.93 -20.04 5.06
CA PHE A 108 -19.95 -20.57 4.13
C PHE A 108 -19.48 -19.53 3.09
N LEU A 109 -20.41 -18.85 2.42
CA LEU A 109 -20.10 -17.82 1.45
C LEU A 109 -19.39 -16.62 2.10
N THR A 110 -19.85 -16.22 3.29
CA THR A 110 -19.19 -15.19 4.10
C THR A 110 -17.74 -15.56 4.39
N GLN A 111 -17.45 -16.80 4.82
CA GLN A 111 -16.09 -17.26 5.08
C GLN A 111 -15.20 -17.24 3.83
N ILE A 112 -15.71 -17.69 2.68
CA ILE A 112 -14.96 -17.66 1.41
C ILE A 112 -14.58 -16.22 1.06
N LEU A 113 -15.52 -15.28 1.12
CA LEU A 113 -15.26 -13.89 0.76
C LEU A 113 -14.31 -13.20 1.75
N TRP A 114 -14.34 -13.57 3.03
CA TRP A 114 -13.32 -13.14 4.00
C TRP A 114 -11.93 -13.67 3.64
N CYS A 115 -11.81 -14.94 3.28
CA CYS A 115 -10.54 -15.52 2.83
C CYS A 115 -10.01 -14.84 1.57
N LEU A 116 -10.86 -14.60 0.57
CA LEU A 116 -10.50 -13.89 -0.66
C LEU A 116 -10.06 -12.46 -0.37
N ARG A 117 -10.72 -11.76 0.56
CA ARG A 117 -10.33 -10.41 0.99
C ARG A 117 -8.97 -10.41 1.67
N VAL A 118 -8.73 -11.32 2.61
CA VAL A 118 -7.42 -11.49 3.28
C VAL A 118 -6.34 -11.72 2.23
N LEU A 119 -6.56 -12.67 1.32
CA LEU A 119 -5.61 -13.01 0.25
C LEU A 119 -5.31 -11.81 -0.66
N ALA A 120 -6.34 -11.09 -1.11
CA ALA A 120 -6.18 -9.91 -1.96
C ALA A 120 -5.37 -8.80 -1.27
N THR A 121 -5.54 -8.63 0.05
CA THR A 121 -4.79 -7.62 0.83
C THR A 121 -3.38 -8.02 1.22
N SER A 122 -3.05 -9.32 1.27
CA SER A 122 -1.75 -9.83 1.71
C SER A 122 -0.75 -10.04 0.57
N LEU A 123 -1.23 -10.39 -0.64
CA LEU A 123 -0.40 -10.55 -1.84
C LEU A 123 0.52 -9.35 -2.17
N PRO A 124 0.10 -8.08 -2.02
CA PRO A 124 0.95 -6.93 -2.34
C PRO A 124 2.23 -6.84 -1.50
N LEU A 125 2.21 -7.30 -0.24
CA LEU A 125 3.38 -7.18 0.65
C LEU A 125 4.51 -8.13 0.24
N ALA A 126 4.16 -9.35 -0.19
CA ALA A 126 5.14 -10.33 -0.66
C ALA A 126 5.82 -9.89 -1.96
N ILE A 127 5.09 -9.21 -2.84
CA ILE A 127 5.63 -8.72 -4.12
C ILE A 127 6.60 -7.55 -3.90
N ILE A 128 6.36 -6.70 -2.90
CA ILE A 128 7.21 -5.53 -2.62
C ILE A 128 8.65 -5.94 -2.27
N THR A 129 8.85 -7.00 -1.49
CA THR A 129 10.21 -7.44 -1.11
C THR A 129 11.03 -7.91 -2.31
N THR A 130 10.45 -8.73 -3.17
CA THR A 130 11.09 -9.17 -4.41
C THR A 130 11.37 -7.98 -5.34
N ARG A 131 10.42 -7.05 -5.47
CA ARG A 131 10.61 -5.85 -6.30
C ARG A 131 11.73 -4.96 -5.81
N MET A 132 11.79 -4.66 -4.51
CA MET A 132 12.87 -3.84 -3.94
C MET A 132 14.25 -4.46 -4.16
N ASN A 133 14.37 -5.78 -4.03
CA ASN A 133 15.64 -6.47 -4.28
C ASN A 133 16.06 -6.38 -5.75
N ASN A 134 15.10 -6.49 -6.67
CA ASN A 134 15.37 -6.32 -8.10
C ASN A 134 15.75 -4.87 -8.42
N GLU A 135 15.10 -3.88 -7.81
CA GLU A 135 15.45 -2.46 -7.97
C GLU A 135 16.84 -2.15 -7.44
N ASP A 136 17.18 -2.64 -6.24
CA ASP A 136 18.52 -2.50 -5.65
C ASP A 136 19.59 -3.08 -6.60
N ALA A 137 19.37 -4.30 -7.13
CA ALA A 137 20.29 -4.93 -8.07
C ALA A 137 20.43 -4.14 -9.39
N MET A 138 19.34 -3.55 -9.88
CA MET A 138 19.36 -2.71 -11.08
C MET A 138 20.11 -1.40 -10.85
N LEU A 139 19.90 -0.75 -9.70
CA LEU A 139 20.61 0.47 -9.31
C LEU A 139 22.10 0.18 -9.09
N GLU A 140 22.44 -0.92 -8.44
CA GLU A 140 23.82 -1.35 -8.23
C GLU A 140 24.53 -1.63 -9.57
N LYS A 141 23.85 -2.28 -10.53
CA LYS A 141 24.40 -2.54 -11.87
C LYS A 141 24.66 -1.25 -12.65
N ALA A 142 23.83 -0.23 -12.47
CA ALA A 142 23.94 1.01 -13.23
C ALA A 142 24.86 2.07 -12.62
N PHE A 143 24.84 2.21 -11.30
CA PHE A 143 25.59 3.25 -10.57
C PHE A 143 26.83 2.69 -9.85
N GLY A 144 26.99 1.37 -9.76
CA GLY A 144 28.19 0.71 -9.24
C GLY A 144 28.58 1.19 -7.85
N GLN A 145 29.78 1.79 -7.74
CA GLN A 145 30.30 2.29 -6.46
C GLN A 145 29.47 3.42 -5.85
N GLU A 146 28.86 4.29 -6.65
CA GLU A 146 28.05 5.40 -6.14
C GLU A 146 26.85 4.88 -5.33
N TRP A 147 26.16 3.87 -5.87
CA TRP A 147 25.06 3.21 -5.16
C TRP A 147 25.54 2.48 -3.91
N ARG A 148 26.65 1.72 -3.98
CA ARG A 148 27.19 1.02 -2.79
C ARG A 148 27.56 2.00 -1.67
N ALA A 149 28.17 3.13 -2.02
CA ALA A 149 28.56 4.16 -1.05
C ALA A 149 27.33 4.81 -0.38
N TRP A 150 26.28 5.09 -1.16
CA TRP A 150 25.02 5.60 -0.63
C TRP A 150 24.25 4.55 0.20
N ALA A 151 24.13 3.32 -0.29
CA ALA A 151 23.43 2.23 0.41
C ALA A 151 24.09 1.91 1.77
N LYS A 152 25.40 2.11 1.90
CA LYS A 152 26.10 2.02 3.19
C LYS A 152 25.70 3.13 4.18
N LYS A 153 25.43 4.35 3.68
CA LYS A 153 24.95 5.48 4.49
C LYS A 153 23.47 5.34 4.86
N VAL A 154 22.68 4.72 3.98
CA VAL A 154 21.23 4.51 4.15
C VAL A 154 20.95 3.00 4.17
N PRO A 155 21.24 2.30 5.29
CA PRO A 155 21.16 0.84 5.34
C PRO A 155 19.70 0.34 5.26
N TYR A 156 18.75 1.12 5.77
CA TYR A 156 17.35 0.72 5.90
C TYR A 156 16.63 0.71 4.55
N LYS A 157 15.88 -0.37 4.26
CA LYS A 157 15.07 -0.46 3.04
C LYS A 157 13.78 0.34 3.17
N LEU A 158 12.96 0.04 4.20
CA LEU A 158 11.60 0.58 4.34
C LEU A 158 11.41 1.41 5.60
N ILE A 159 11.81 0.88 6.76
CA ILE A 159 11.53 1.47 8.07
C ILE A 159 12.88 1.73 8.74
N PRO A 160 13.16 2.98 9.19
CA PRO A 160 14.35 3.26 9.96
C PRO A 160 14.43 2.37 11.20
N GLY A 161 15.58 1.73 11.41
CA GLY A 161 15.80 0.82 12.54
C GLY A 161 15.36 -0.64 12.31
N VAL A 162 14.77 -0.97 11.15
CA VAL A 162 14.43 -2.35 10.77
C VAL A 162 15.34 -2.78 9.61
N TYR A 163 16.06 -3.89 9.79
CA TYR A 163 17.07 -4.40 8.84
C TYR A 163 16.50 -5.43 7.87
#